data_AF-A0A259BLN3-F1
#
_entry.id   AF-A0A259BLN3-F1
#
_cell.length_a   1.000
_cell.length_b   1.000
_cell.length_c   1.000
_cell.angle_alpha   90.00
_cell.angle_beta   90.00
_cell.angle_gamma   90.00
#
_symmetry.space_group_name_H-M   'P 1'
#
loop_
_entity.id
_entity.type
_entity.pdbx_description
1 polymer ?
#
loop_
_entity_poly.entity_id
_entity_poly.type
_entity_poly.pdbx_seq_one_letter_code
_entity_poly.pdbx_strand_id
1 'polypeptide(L)'
;GVVDFGASDKPLKPEELEKRGLGQFPIVFGGVVPVVNLDGVDAGQIRFTGALLADIYLGKVATWSDPAIKALNPELKLPDAKIVVVHRSDGSGTTFNWVSYLAKASPEWKQQVGEGSAVAWPVGTGARGNEGVSTEVKRVKNSIGYVEFTHVVQAKLAYGLVQNRAGKFIAPSAASFQAAALSFDWAGAKDFFVIINDSPAEGAYPIAATTFAVMYKEPKVQANSQAAFAFWRFALDDGEKFASELGYVPLPPVLVQQVKDYWAKTFKGGA
;
A
#
# COMPACT_ATOMS: atom_id res chain seq x y z
N GLY A 1 -14.25 21.75 0.44
CA GLY A 1 -14.95 20.95 1.46
C GLY A 1 -14.60 21.52 2.81
N VAL A 2 -14.43 20.69 3.84
CA VAL A 2 -13.80 21.08 5.12
C VAL A 2 -12.26 21.16 5.01
N VAL A 3 -11.69 20.62 3.93
CA VAL A 3 -10.26 20.67 3.57
C VAL A 3 -10.09 21.07 2.11
N ASP A 4 -8.87 21.50 1.76
CA ASP A 4 -8.49 21.98 0.42
C ASP A 4 -8.11 20.84 -0.54
N PHE A 5 -7.51 19.77 -0.03
CA PHE A 5 -7.25 18.52 -0.76
C PHE A 5 -7.40 17.30 0.16
N GLY A 6 -7.66 16.14 -0.44
CA GLY A 6 -7.58 14.84 0.23
C GLY A 6 -6.36 14.05 -0.27
N ALA A 7 -5.96 13.04 0.49
CA ALA A 7 -4.97 12.04 0.09
C ALA A 7 -5.55 10.64 0.30
N SER A 8 -5.33 9.72 -0.65
CA SER A 8 -5.88 8.37 -0.61
C SER A 8 -5.00 7.37 -1.35
N ASP A 9 -4.72 6.21 -0.76
CA ASP A 9 -4.06 5.08 -1.45
C ASP A 9 -5.04 4.21 -2.25
N LYS A 10 -6.35 4.48 -2.10
CA LYS A 10 -7.40 3.90 -2.94
C LYS A 10 -7.77 4.94 -4.00
N PRO A 11 -7.38 4.76 -5.26
CA PRO A 11 -7.82 5.66 -6.31
C PRO A 11 -9.35 5.58 -6.43
N LEU A 12 -9.98 6.73 -6.58
CA LEU A 12 -11.40 6.81 -6.88
C LEU A 12 -11.61 6.48 -8.36
N LYS A 13 -12.71 5.80 -8.65
CA LYS A 13 -13.07 5.52 -10.04
C LYS A 13 -13.46 6.82 -10.76
N PRO A 14 -13.22 6.94 -12.08
CA PRO A 14 -13.55 8.14 -12.84
C PRO A 14 -15.00 8.60 -12.67
N GLU A 15 -15.97 7.68 -12.63
CA GLU A 15 -17.39 8.00 -12.41
C GLU A 15 -17.67 8.59 -11.03
N GLU A 16 -16.91 8.20 -10.00
CA GLU A 16 -17.05 8.74 -8.66
C GLU A 16 -16.43 10.13 -8.55
N LEU A 17 -15.27 10.33 -9.19
CA LEU A 17 -14.62 11.63 -9.30
C LEU A 17 -15.54 12.63 -10.01
N GLU A 18 -16.11 12.24 -11.14
CA GLU A 18 -17.02 13.07 -11.92
C GLU A 18 -18.26 13.46 -11.11
N LYS A 19 -18.93 12.46 -10.49
CA LYS A 19 -20.11 12.70 -9.65
C LYS A 19 -19.83 13.69 -8.50
N ARG A 20 -18.60 13.72 -7.99
CA ARG A 20 -18.19 14.57 -6.87
C ARG A 20 -17.53 15.88 -7.29
N GLY A 21 -17.34 16.12 -8.60
CA GLY A 21 -16.61 17.29 -9.11
C GLY A 21 -15.13 17.29 -8.67
N LEU A 22 -14.52 16.11 -8.58
CA LEU A 22 -13.15 15.90 -8.15
C LEU A 22 -12.25 15.48 -9.33
N GLY A 23 -10.96 15.73 -9.20
CA GLY A 23 -9.90 15.10 -9.97
C GLY A 23 -8.87 14.49 -9.02
N GLN A 24 -8.08 13.54 -9.51
CA GLN A 24 -7.02 12.90 -8.72
C GLN A 24 -5.74 12.76 -9.54
N PHE A 25 -4.60 12.66 -8.85
CA PHE A 25 -3.31 12.42 -9.46
C PHE A 25 -2.37 11.70 -8.48
N PRO A 26 -1.48 10.82 -8.97
CA PRO A 26 -0.49 10.17 -8.12
C PRO A 26 0.48 11.21 -7.55
N ILE A 27 1.03 10.94 -6.36
CA ILE A 27 2.04 11.81 -5.74
C ILE A 27 3.33 11.08 -5.34
N VAL A 28 3.24 9.83 -4.89
CA VAL A 28 4.39 8.94 -4.59
C VAL A 28 3.98 7.47 -4.68
N PHE A 29 4.96 6.58 -4.87
CA PHE A 29 4.78 5.14 -4.69
C PHE A 29 5.42 4.65 -3.39
N GLY A 30 4.90 3.54 -2.88
CA GLY A 30 5.45 2.82 -1.74
C GLY A 30 5.03 1.35 -1.81
N GLY A 31 5.01 0.70 -0.64
CA GLY A 31 4.54 -0.68 -0.55
C GLY A 31 3.99 -1.00 0.83
N VAL A 32 3.04 -1.94 0.86
CA VAL A 32 2.46 -2.47 2.09
C VAL A 32 3.15 -3.78 2.43
N VAL A 33 3.75 -3.86 3.61
CA VAL A 33 4.70 -4.91 3.96
C VAL A 33 4.15 -5.76 5.13
N PRO A 34 4.18 -7.10 5.03
CA PRO A 34 3.94 -7.95 6.19
C PRO A 34 5.08 -7.77 7.20
N VAL A 35 4.72 -7.32 8.39
CA VAL A 35 5.63 -7.19 9.53
C VAL A 35 5.30 -8.25 10.56
N VAL A 36 6.33 -8.79 11.20
CA VAL A 36 6.20 -9.87 12.19
C VAL A 36 6.97 -9.54 13.46
N ASN A 37 6.57 -10.16 14.56
CA ASN A 37 7.34 -10.19 15.79
C ASN A 37 7.55 -11.63 16.23
N LEU A 38 8.68 -12.19 15.81
CA LEU A 38 9.07 -13.57 16.06
C LEU A 38 10.48 -13.60 16.62
N ASP A 39 10.65 -14.26 17.76
CA ASP A 39 11.96 -14.43 18.37
C ASP A 39 12.88 -15.20 17.40
N GLY A 40 14.04 -14.62 17.07
CA GLY A 40 15.03 -15.23 16.17
C GLY A 40 14.72 -15.14 14.68
N VAL A 41 13.74 -14.32 14.26
CA VAL A 41 13.47 -14.02 12.84
C VAL A 41 13.74 -12.55 12.58
N ASP A 42 14.82 -12.27 11.85
CA ASP A 42 15.19 -10.92 11.44
C ASP A 42 14.46 -10.48 10.17
N ALA A 43 14.59 -9.18 9.87
CA ALA A 43 14.02 -8.57 8.67
C ALA A 43 14.46 -9.29 7.39
N GLY A 44 13.49 -9.63 6.53
CA GLY A 44 13.72 -10.29 5.24
C GLY A 44 14.04 -11.78 5.31
N GLN A 45 14.00 -12.41 6.49
CA GLN A 45 14.27 -13.84 6.62
C GLN A 45 13.04 -14.72 6.34
N ILE A 46 11.85 -14.27 6.75
CA ILE A 46 10.61 -15.01 6.55
C ILE A 46 9.99 -14.72 5.18
N ARG A 47 9.39 -15.73 4.57
CA ARG A 47 8.80 -15.72 3.23
C ARG A 47 7.32 -16.05 3.29
N PHE A 48 6.54 -15.32 2.49
CA PHE A 48 5.11 -15.50 2.36
C PHE A 48 4.68 -15.56 0.89
N THR A 49 3.65 -16.34 0.60
CA THR A 49 2.86 -16.22 -0.63
C THR A 49 1.59 -15.42 -0.34
N GLY A 50 0.96 -14.87 -1.37
CA GLY A 50 -0.33 -14.18 -1.19
C GLY A 50 -1.43 -15.09 -0.65
N ALA A 51 -1.46 -16.36 -1.08
CA ALA A 51 -2.39 -17.36 -0.56
C ALA A 51 -2.16 -17.65 0.93
N LEU A 52 -0.89 -17.79 1.36
CA LEU A 52 -0.56 -18.00 2.78
C LEU A 52 -0.96 -16.79 3.63
N LEU A 53 -0.71 -15.55 3.15
CA LEU A 53 -1.16 -14.35 3.84
C LEU A 53 -2.69 -14.31 3.96
N ALA A 54 -3.42 -14.68 2.90
CA ALA A 54 -4.86 -14.76 2.96
C ALA A 54 -5.34 -15.80 3.99
N ASP A 55 -4.75 -17.00 4.01
CA ASP A 55 -5.11 -18.06 4.97
C ASP A 55 -4.80 -17.68 6.43
N ILE A 56 -3.73 -16.93 6.68
CA ILE A 56 -3.43 -16.37 8.02
C ILE A 56 -4.52 -15.39 8.45
N TYR A 57 -4.91 -14.45 7.57
CA TYR A 57 -5.93 -13.44 7.89
C TYR A 57 -7.37 -13.98 7.85
N LEU A 58 -7.60 -15.14 7.23
CA LEU A 58 -8.84 -15.94 7.36
C LEU A 58 -8.86 -16.74 8.68
N GLY A 59 -7.72 -16.87 9.37
CA GLY A 59 -7.58 -17.68 10.58
C GLY A 59 -7.43 -19.19 10.34
N LYS A 60 -7.26 -19.62 9.08
CA LYS A 60 -7.06 -21.02 8.70
C LYS A 60 -5.66 -21.51 9.08
N VAL A 61 -4.66 -20.65 8.88
CA VAL A 61 -3.31 -20.84 9.40
C VAL A 61 -3.18 -20.04 10.68
N ALA A 62 -3.21 -20.75 11.82
CA ALA A 62 -3.36 -20.14 13.14
C ALA A 62 -2.11 -20.25 14.02
N THR A 63 -1.09 -21.01 13.61
CA THR A 63 0.18 -21.17 14.35
C THR A 63 1.38 -20.96 13.44
N TRP A 64 2.50 -20.47 13.98
CA TRP A 64 3.75 -20.30 13.22
C TRP A 64 4.42 -21.61 12.84
N SER A 65 4.08 -22.70 13.53
CA SER A 65 4.53 -24.05 13.27
C SER A 65 3.81 -24.75 12.11
N ASP A 66 2.80 -24.10 11.53
CA ASP A 66 1.94 -24.65 10.48
C ASP A 66 2.78 -25.17 9.29
N PRO A 67 2.44 -26.37 8.75
CA PRO A 67 3.16 -26.95 7.62
C PRO A 67 3.30 -26.02 6.40
N ALA A 68 2.29 -25.18 6.12
CA ALA A 68 2.32 -24.25 4.99
C ALA A 68 3.37 -23.15 5.18
N ILE A 69 3.56 -22.66 6.41
CA ILE A 69 4.62 -21.68 6.72
C ILE A 69 5.99 -22.34 6.68
N LYS A 70 6.13 -23.53 7.30
CA LYS A 70 7.39 -24.27 7.33
C LYS A 70 7.88 -24.67 5.94
N ALA A 71 6.98 -25.07 5.05
CA ALA A 71 7.33 -25.44 3.68
C ALA A 71 8.02 -24.30 2.91
N LEU A 72 7.64 -23.04 3.19
CA LEU A 72 8.26 -21.87 2.57
C LEU A 72 9.54 -21.41 3.29
N ASN A 73 9.72 -21.83 4.54
CA ASN A 73 10.75 -21.33 5.45
C ASN A 73 11.50 -22.49 6.15
N PRO A 74 12.06 -23.47 5.42
CA PRO A 74 12.65 -24.67 6.01
C PRO A 74 13.87 -24.38 6.92
N GLU A 75 14.55 -23.26 6.67
CA GLU A 75 15.73 -22.82 7.43
C GLU A 75 15.38 -22.11 8.75
N LEU A 76 14.11 -21.71 8.94
CA LEU A 76 13.69 -20.97 10.13
C LEU A 76 13.19 -21.91 11.23
N LYS A 77 13.66 -21.67 12.46
CA LYS A 77 13.16 -22.33 13.66
C LYS A 77 11.90 -21.62 14.15
N LEU A 78 10.77 -21.91 13.50
CA LEU A 78 9.50 -21.29 13.82
C LEU A 78 8.87 -21.89 15.08
N PRO A 79 8.35 -21.06 16.01
CA PRO A 79 7.77 -21.54 17.26
C PRO A 79 6.42 -22.23 17.02
N ASP A 80 6.08 -23.19 17.88
CA ASP A 80 4.71 -23.70 17.98
C ASP A 80 3.84 -22.76 18.82
N ALA A 81 3.63 -21.56 18.28
CA ALA A 81 2.89 -20.49 18.91
C ALA A 81 1.76 -20.02 18.02
N LYS A 82 0.63 -19.66 18.66
CA LYS A 82 -0.51 -19.05 17.97
C LYS A 82 -0.10 -17.73 17.31
N ILE A 83 -0.57 -17.51 16.09
CA ILE A 83 -0.41 -16.25 15.36
C ILE A 83 -1.38 -15.22 15.93
N VAL A 84 -0.86 -14.04 16.26
CA VAL A 84 -1.67 -12.88 16.63
C VAL A 84 -1.77 -11.96 15.41
N VAL A 85 -2.91 -11.97 14.74
CA VAL A 85 -3.17 -11.08 13.61
C VAL A 85 -3.49 -9.68 14.10
N VAL A 86 -2.83 -8.66 13.55
CA VAL A 86 -3.10 -7.24 13.78
C VAL A 86 -3.52 -6.62 12.45
N HIS A 87 -4.65 -5.91 12.45
CA HIS A 87 -5.14 -5.20 11.27
C HIS A 87 -5.50 -3.76 11.61
N ARG A 88 -5.81 -2.95 10.61
CA ARG A 88 -6.32 -1.58 10.82
C ARG A 88 -7.74 -1.61 11.38
N SER A 89 -8.02 -0.74 12.35
CA SER A 89 -9.38 -0.53 12.89
C SER A 89 -10.15 0.59 12.17
N ASP A 90 -9.45 1.48 11.47
CA ASP A 90 -9.98 2.66 10.79
C ASP A 90 -9.98 2.50 9.26
N GLY A 91 -10.80 3.31 8.58
CA GLY A 91 -10.83 3.37 7.12
C GLY A 91 -9.46 3.74 6.55
N SER A 92 -8.92 2.88 5.67
CA SER A 92 -7.49 2.85 5.37
C SER A 92 -7.19 2.50 3.92
N GLY A 93 -6.36 3.32 3.26
CA GLY A 93 -5.82 3.02 1.94
C GLY A 93 -4.79 1.88 1.95
N THR A 94 -3.99 1.79 3.02
CA THR A 94 -3.10 0.65 3.27
C THR A 94 -3.89 -0.66 3.34
N THR A 95 -5.04 -0.65 4.03
CA THR A 95 -5.96 -1.80 4.09
C THR A 95 -6.49 -2.13 2.72
N PHE A 96 -6.95 -1.14 1.95
CA PHE A 96 -7.40 -1.37 0.58
C PHE A 96 -6.35 -2.09 -0.26
N ASN A 97 -5.09 -1.62 -0.27
CA ASN A 97 -4.03 -2.24 -1.05
C ASN A 97 -3.69 -3.66 -0.55
N TRP A 98 -3.72 -3.88 0.77
CA TRP A 98 -3.53 -5.20 1.38
C TRP A 98 -4.62 -6.19 0.96
N VAL A 99 -5.90 -5.86 1.20
CA VAL A 99 -7.01 -6.78 0.93
C VAL A 99 -7.29 -6.93 -0.57
N SER A 100 -6.97 -5.92 -1.37
CA SER A 100 -7.01 -6.02 -2.84
C SER A 100 -6.00 -7.03 -3.35
N TYR A 101 -4.78 -7.04 -2.80
CA TYR A 101 -3.80 -8.07 -3.10
C TYR A 101 -4.26 -9.46 -2.65
N LEU A 102 -4.80 -9.58 -1.42
CA LEU A 102 -5.32 -10.87 -0.92
C LEU A 102 -6.47 -11.40 -1.79
N ALA A 103 -7.37 -10.54 -2.27
CA ALA A 103 -8.46 -10.93 -3.16
C ALA A 103 -7.97 -11.42 -4.54
N LYS A 104 -6.83 -10.92 -5.03
CA LYS A 104 -6.18 -11.44 -6.25
C LYS A 104 -5.52 -12.79 -6.00
N ALA A 105 -4.92 -12.98 -4.82
CA ALA A 105 -4.16 -14.18 -4.48
C ALA A 105 -5.01 -15.34 -3.95
N SER A 106 -6.21 -15.08 -3.42
CA SER A 106 -7.10 -16.07 -2.82
C SER A 106 -8.55 -15.86 -3.25
N PRO A 107 -9.12 -16.81 -4.04
CA PRO A 107 -10.55 -16.79 -4.37
C PRO A 107 -11.46 -16.83 -3.13
N GLU A 108 -11.03 -17.55 -2.09
CA GLU A 108 -11.78 -17.64 -0.83
C GLU A 108 -11.82 -16.30 -0.10
N TRP A 109 -10.67 -15.60 -0.01
CA TRP A 109 -10.63 -14.23 0.54
C TRP A 109 -11.56 -13.31 -0.25
N LYS A 110 -11.48 -13.35 -1.58
CA LYS A 110 -12.30 -12.52 -2.47
C LYS A 110 -13.79 -12.74 -2.25
N GLN A 111 -14.21 -13.99 -2.02
CA GLN A 111 -15.60 -14.35 -1.81
C GLN A 111 -16.09 -13.99 -0.40
N GLN A 112 -15.30 -14.27 0.65
CA GLN A 112 -15.74 -14.12 2.04
C GLN A 112 -15.53 -12.71 2.60
N VAL A 113 -14.43 -12.05 2.24
CA VAL A 113 -14.02 -10.76 2.81
C VAL A 113 -14.05 -9.64 1.77
N GLY A 114 -13.53 -9.92 0.57
CA GLY A 114 -13.49 -8.97 -0.54
C GLY A 114 -12.46 -7.85 -0.35
N GLU A 115 -12.76 -6.70 -0.95
CA GLU A 115 -11.86 -5.55 -1.04
C GLU A 115 -12.52 -4.27 -0.52
N GLY A 116 -11.74 -3.41 0.13
CA GLY A 116 -12.25 -2.13 0.61
C GLY A 116 -11.27 -1.43 1.54
N SER A 117 -11.54 -0.16 1.82
CA SER A 117 -10.80 0.60 2.84
C SER A 117 -11.17 0.18 4.26
N ALA A 118 -12.27 -0.57 4.42
CA ALA A 118 -12.68 -1.28 5.62
C ALA A 118 -13.36 -2.59 5.17
N VAL A 119 -13.14 -3.67 5.91
CA VAL A 119 -13.71 -5.00 5.66
C VAL A 119 -14.09 -5.66 6.99
N ALA A 120 -14.95 -6.67 6.96
CA ALA A 120 -15.22 -7.49 8.13
C ALA A 120 -14.09 -8.52 8.31
N TRP A 121 -13.15 -8.23 9.21
CA TRP A 121 -12.00 -9.10 9.45
C TRP A 121 -12.43 -10.42 10.14
N PRO A 122 -12.03 -11.59 9.61
CA PRO A 122 -12.36 -12.88 10.22
C PRO A 122 -11.70 -13.09 11.58
N VAL A 123 -10.45 -12.64 11.71
CA VAL A 123 -9.64 -12.76 12.92
C VAL A 123 -8.75 -11.54 13.12
N GLY A 124 -8.22 -11.41 14.33
CA GLY A 124 -7.22 -10.42 14.69
C GLY A 124 -7.74 -9.28 15.55
N THR A 125 -6.86 -8.35 15.86
CA THR A 125 -7.17 -7.16 16.65
C THR A 125 -6.92 -5.92 15.82
N GLY A 126 -7.88 -5.00 15.87
CA GLY A 126 -7.79 -3.71 15.18
C GLY A 126 -6.92 -2.72 15.94
N ALA A 127 -5.98 -2.10 15.25
CA ALA A 127 -5.19 -0.96 15.73
C ALA A 127 -5.36 0.24 14.78
N ARG A 128 -5.34 1.46 15.34
CA ARG A 128 -5.59 2.68 14.58
C ARG A 128 -4.33 3.16 13.87
N GLY A 129 -4.43 3.43 12.57
CA GLY A 129 -3.32 3.96 11.78
C GLY A 129 -2.17 2.96 11.56
N ASN A 130 -1.21 3.32 10.69
CA ASN A 130 0.02 2.53 10.54
C ASN A 130 0.81 2.48 11.86
N GLU A 131 0.91 3.61 12.57
CA GLU A 131 1.61 3.70 13.85
C GLU A 131 1.05 2.75 14.91
N GLY A 132 -0.28 2.64 15.02
CA GLY A 132 -0.92 1.71 15.96
C GLY A 132 -0.61 0.25 15.61
N VAL A 133 -0.69 -0.12 14.33
CA VAL A 133 -0.34 -1.48 13.88
C VAL A 133 1.15 -1.77 14.12
N SER A 134 2.05 -0.85 13.77
CA SER A 134 3.49 -0.99 14.02
C SER A 134 3.80 -1.18 15.50
N THR A 135 3.18 -0.37 16.36
CA THR A 135 3.37 -0.43 17.82
C THR A 135 2.87 -1.76 18.37
N GLU A 136 1.69 -2.20 17.94
CA GLU A 136 1.10 -3.45 18.42
C GLU A 136 1.91 -4.67 17.98
N VAL A 137 2.33 -4.72 16.72
CA VAL A 137 3.20 -5.80 16.22
C VAL A 137 4.50 -5.83 17.02
N LYS A 138 5.16 -4.69 17.20
CA LYS A 138 6.43 -4.61 17.96
C LYS A 138 6.30 -5.06 19.42
N ARG A 139 5.14 -4.84 20.04
CA ARG A 139 4.87 -5.19 21.44
C ARG A 139 4.43 -6.63 21.63
N VAL A 140 3.61 -7.16 20.73
CA VAL A 140 2.96 -8.47 20.88
C VAL A 140 3.77 -9.54 20.18
N LYS A 141 4.30 -10.49 20.96
CA LYS A 141 5.02 -11.65 20.43
C LYS A 141 4.12 -12.51 19.54
N ASN A 142 4.73 -13.17 18.57
CA ASN A 142 4.08 -14.06 17.60
C ASN A 142 3.01 -13.34 16.77
N SER A 143 3.14 -12.03 16.59
CA SER A 143 2.18 -11.23 15.83
C SER A 143 2.59 -11.06 14.38
N ILE A 144 1.60 -10.79 13.54
CA ILE A 144 1.74 -10.36 12.15
C ILE A 144 0.80 -9.18 11.91
N GLY A 145 1.29 -8.17 11.21
CA GLY A 145 0.50 -7.04 10.73
C GLY A 145 0.93 -6.62 9.33
N TYR A 146 0.28 -5.59 8.81
CA TYR A 146 0.67 -4.95 7.55
C TYR A 146 0.80 -3.45 7.76
N VAL A 147 1.89 -2.87 7.28
CA VAL A 147 2.16 -1.43 7.38
C VAL A 147 2.80 -0.92 6.10
N GLU A 148 2.67 0.37 5.85
CA GLU A 148 3.44 1.03 4.81
C GLU A 148 4.96 0.96 5.13
N PHE A 149 5.79 0.77 4.10
CA PHE A 149 7.22 0.48 4.22
C PHE A 149 8.01 1.51 5.05
N THR A 150 7.67 2.80 5.00
CA THR A 150 8.38 3.81 5.80
C THR A 150 8.24 3.55 7.31
N HIS A 151 7.11 2.99 7.75
CA HIS A 151 6.92 2.58 9.14
C HIS A 151 7.78 1.36 9.52
N VAL A 152 8.08 0.48 8.56
CA VAL A 152 9.02 -0.63 8.76
C VAL A 152 10.41 -0.08 9.06
N VAL A 153 10.87 0.88 8.25
CA VAL A 153 12.18 1.51 8.38
C VAL A 153 12.30 2.29 9.68
N GLN A 154 11.33 3.17 9.97
CA GLN A 154 11.34 4.02 11.16
C GLN A 154 11.27 3.21 12.46
N ALA A 155 10.38 2.21 12.52
CA ALA A 155 10.20 1.41 13.73
C ALA A 155 11.16 0.21 13.84
N LYS A 156 11.99 -0.03 12.80
CA LYS A 156 12.94 -1.15 12.68
C LYS A 156 12.24 -2.51 12.86
N LEU A 157 11.14 -2.70 12.14
CA LEU A 157 10.33 -3.92 12.23
C LEU A 157 10.95 -5.05 11.42
N ALA A 158 10.86 -6.28 11.95
CA ALA A 158 11.10 -7.47 11.14
C ALA A 158 9.96 -7.59 10.12
N TYR A 159 10.32 -7.83 8.86
CA TYR A 159 9.37 -7.98 7.75
C TYR A 159 9.60 -9.27 6.96
N GLY A 160 8.57 -9.69 6.22
CA GLY A 160 8.65 -10.83 5.31
C GLY A 160 8.85 -10.45 3.85
N LEU A 161 9.52 -11.32 3.10
CA LEU A 161 9.54 -11.31 1.64
C LEU A 161 8.21 -11.87 1.12
N VAL A 162 7.71 -11.34 0.01
CA VAL A 162 6.45 -11.80 -0.59
C VAL A 162 6.70 -12.34 -2.00
N GLN A 163 6.13 -13.50 -2.30
CA GLN A 163 6.20 -14.10 -3.63
C GLN A 163 5.42 -13.26 -4.65
N ASN A 164 6.07 -12.88 -5.75
CA ASN A 164 5.43 -12.21 -6.87
C ASN A 164 4.89 -13.19 -7.91
N ARG A 165 4.25 -12.67 -8.96
CA ARG A 165 3.64 -13.48 -10.03
C ARG A 165 4.65 -14.34 -10.81
N ALA A 166 5.91 -13.93 -10.83
CA ALA A 166 7.01 -14.69 -11.42
C ALA A 166 7.55 -15.79 -10.47
N GLY A 167 6.93 -15.99 -9.30
CA GLY A 167 7.31 -17.00 -8.32
C GLY A 167 8.52 -16.61 -7.45
N LYS A 168 9.02 -15.38 -7.56
CA LYS A 168 10.19 -14.90 -6.81
C LYS A 168 9.78 -14.22 -5.51
N PHE A 169 10.52 -14.49 -4.43
CA PHE A 169 10.35 -13.78 -3.16
C PHE A 169 11.09 -12.45 -3.20
N ILE A 170 10.35 -11.35 -3.24
CA ILE A 170 10.89 -10.01 -3.42
C ILE A 170 10.90 -9.27 -2.08
N ALA A 171 12.01 -8.58 -1.79
CA ALA A 171 12.11 -7.68 -0.66
C ALA A 171 11.41 -6.34 -0.96
N PRO A 172 10.77 -5.71 0.04
CA PRO A 172 10.27 -4.34 -0.11
C PRO A 172 11.45 -3.37 -0.25
N SER A 173 11.43 -2.54 -1.29
CA SER A 173 12.48 -1.57 -1.57
C SER A 173 11.96 -0.53 -2.58
N ALA A 174 12.61 0.63 -2.64
CA ALA A 174 12.30 1.63 -3.66
C ALA A 174 12.37 1.06 -5.09
N ALA A 175 13.39 0.25 -5.39
CA ALA A 175 13.55 -0.37 -6.70
C ALA A 175 12.41 -1.35 -7.04
N SER A 176 11.99 -2.17 -6.08
CA SER A 176 10.92 -3.15 -6.30
C SER A 176 9.52 -2.52 -6.35
N PHE A 177 9.29 -1.40 -5.68
CA PHE A 177 8.05 -0.61 -5.84
C PHE A 177 8.02 0.13 -7.17
N GLN A 178 9.16 0.71 -7.59
CA GLN A 178 9.28 1.36 -8.89
C GLN A 178 9.06 0.37 -10.04
N ALA A 179 9.64 -0.84 -9.96
CA ALA A 179 9.41 -1.90 -10.93
C ALA A 179 7.93 -2.26 -11.08
N ALA A 180 7.17 -2.23 -9.99
CA ALA A 180 5.72 -2.41 -10.03
C ALA A 180 5.02 -1.24 -10.70
N ALA A 181 5.32 -0.01 -10.29
CA ALA A 181 4.64 1.19 -10.79
C ALA A 181 4.86 1.43 -12.30
N LEU A 182 6.08 1.15 -12.79
CA LEU A 182 6.44 1.35 -14.20
C LEU A 182 5.87 0.28 -15.15
N SER A 183 5.25 -0.78 -14.63
CA SER A 183 4.61 -1.81 -15.48
C SER A 183 3.20 -1.45 -15.95
N PHE A 184 2.68 -0.28 -15.55
CA PHE A 184 1.31 0.15 -15.86
C PHE A 184 1.29 1.35 -16.80
N ASP A 185 0.29 1.40 -17.67
CA ASP A 185 0.04 2.53 -18.55
C ASP A 185 -0.69 3.66 -17.81
N TRP A 186 0.08 4.56 -17.22
CA TRP A 186 -0.44 5.74 -16.54
C TRP A 186 -1.05 6.76 -17.51
N ALA A 187 -0.54 6.87 -18.74
CA ALA A 187 -1.00 7.85 -19.72
C ALA A 187 -2.38 7.48 -20.28
N GLY A 188 -2.63 6.19 -20.49
CA GLY A 188 -3.92 5.67 -20.93
C GLY A 188 -4.96 5.56 -19.82
N ALA A 189 -4.55 5.63 -18.55
CA ALA A 189 -5.46 5.51 -17.41
C ALA A 189 -6.27 6.80 -17.18
N LYS A 190 -7.58 6.73 -17.39
CA LYS A 190 -8.49 7.84 -17.09
C LYS A 190 -8.41 8.23 -15.62
N ASP A 191 -8.20 9.52 -15.36
CA ASP A 191 -8.04 10.10 -14.01
C ASP A 191 -7.01 9.33 -13.16
N PHE A 192 -5.96 8.79 -13.80
CA PHE A 192 -4.94 7.96 -13.16
C PHE A 192 -5.48 6.80 -12.31
N PHE A 193 -6.65 6.26 -12.65
CA PHE A 193 -7.21 5.10 -11.94
C PHE A 193 -6.37 3.84 -12.23
N VAL A 194 -5.36 3.60 -11.40
CA VAL A 194 -4.41 2.47 -11.51
C VAL A 194 -4.18 1.86 -10.13
N ILE A 195 -4.27 0.54 -10.04
CA ILE A 195 -3.92 -0.23 -8.84
C ILE A 195 -2.69 -1.08 -9.18
N ILE A 196 -1.55 -0.78 -8.56
CA ILE A 196 -0.25 -1.34 -8.97
C ILE A 196 0.15 -2.64 -8.24
N ASN A 197 -0.65 -3.11 -7.28
CA ASN A 197 -0.41 -4.39 -6.60
C ASN A 197 -0.59 -5.58 -7.57
N ASP A 198 0.09 -6.69 -7.26
CA ASP A 198 0.18 -7.88 -8.11
C ASP A 198 0.63 -7.55 -9.54
N SER A 199 1.67 -6.70 -9.64
CA SER A 199 2.30 -6.35 -10.91
C SER A 199 2.88 -7.59 -11.62
N PRO A 200 2.83 -7.64 -12.96
CA PRO A 200 3.45 -8.72 -13.74
C PRO A 200 4.97 -8.58 -13.87
N ALA A 201 5.57 -7.45 -13.47
CA ALA A 201 7.02 -7.26 -13.61
C ALA A 201 7.81 -8.18 -12.67
N GLU A 202 8.84 -8.84 -13.21
CA GLU A 202 9.60 -9.88 -12.52
C GLU A 202 10.32 -9.39 -11.26
N GLY A 203 10.71 -8.11 -11.21
CA GLY A 203 11.34 -7.45 -10.05
C GLY A 203 10.35 -6.73 -9.12
N ALA A 204 9.05 -6.77 -9.41
CA ALA A 204 8.07 -6.00 -8.66
C ALA A 204 7.78 -6.60 -7.29
N TYR A 205 7.68 -5.73 -6.28
CA TYR A 205 7.13 -6.11 -4.99
C TYR A 205 5.60 -6.31 -5.11
N PRO A 206 5.03 -7.42 -4.60
CA PRO A 206 3.64 -7.79 -4.90
C PRO A 206 2.57 -6.83 -4.34
N ILE A 207 2.89 -6.09 -3.30
CA ILE A 207 1.93 -5.21 -2.60
C ILE A 207 2.39 -3.75 -2.69
N ALA A 208 2.97 -3.37 -3.84
CA ALA A 208 3.24 -1.98 -4.16
C ALA A 208 1.92 -1.18 -4.20
N ALA A 209 2.00 0.09 -3.81
CA ALA A 209 0.85 0.98 -3.75
C ALA A 209 1.23 2.39 -4.22
N THR A 210 0.23 3.11 -4.73
CA THR A 210 0.34 4.52 -5.09
C THR A 210 -0.57 5.31 -4.17
N THR A 211 -0.10 6.45 -3.68
CA THR A 211 -0.97 7.41 -3.01
C THR A 211 -1.33 8.54 -3.97
N PHE A 212 -2.57 9.02 -3.87
CA PHE A 212 -3.16 10.01 -4.76
C PHE A 212 -3.56 11.24 -3.97
N ALA A 213 -3.24 12.42 -4.50
CA ALA A 213 -3.93 13.63 -4.10
C ALA A 213 -5.27 13.72 -4.82
N VAL A 214 -6.28 14.22 -4.12
CA VAL A 214 -7.64 14.40 -4.64
C VAL A 214 -8.07 15.84 -4.40
N MET A 215 -8.44 16.54 -5.46
CA MET A 215 -8.75 17.97 -5.44
C MET A 215 -10.08 18.26 -6.13
N TYR A 216 -10.73 19.36 -5.75
CA TYR A 216 -11.94 19.83 -6.45
C TYR A 216 -11.57 20.42 -7.81
N LYS A 217 -12.28 19.99 -8.86
CA LYS A 217 -12.17 20.58 -10.22
C LYS A 217 -12.58 22.05 -10.22
N GLU A 218 -13.58 22.38 -9.41
CA GLU A 218 -14.11 23.73 -9.20
C GLU A 218 -14.11 24.04 -7.69
N PRO A 219 -13.03 24.65 -7.16
CA PRO A 219 -12.92 24.92 -5.73
C PRO A 219 -13.81 26.10 -5.30
N LYS A 220 -14.38 26.02 -4.10
CA LYS A 220 -15.16 27.14 -3.51
C LYS A 220 -14.30 28.37 -3.23
N VAL A 221 -13.04 28.16 -2.84
CA VAL A 221 -12.06 29.20 -2.54
C VAL A 221 -10.85 29.00 -3.45
N GLN A 222 -10.74 29.80 -4.51
CA GLN A 222 -9.69 29.60 -5.52
C GLN A 222 -8.28 29.78 -4.96
N ALA A 223 -8.06 30.77 -4.09
CA ALA A 223 -6.75 31.03 -3.50
C ALA A 223 -6.20 29.80 -2.74
N ASN A 224 -7.05 29.08 -2.00
CA ASN A 224 -6.65 27.86 -1.31
C ASN A 224 -6.26 26.74 -2.29
N SER A 225 -7.03 26.56 -3.37
CA SER A 225 -6.72 25.58 -4.41
C SER A 225 -5.39 25.89 -5.09
N GLN A 226 -5.13 27.16 -5.40
CA GLN A 226 -3.87 27.61 -5.98
C GLN A 226 -2.69 27.35 -5.04
N ALA A 227 -2.84 27.61 -3.75
CA ALA A 227 -1.81 27.29 -2.75
C ALA A 227 -1.58 25.76 -2.66
N ALA A 228 -2.63 24.95 -2.71
CA ALA A 228 -2.52 23.49 -2.73
C ALA A 228 -1.81 22.98 -4.00
N PHE A 229 -2.12 23.51 -5.18
CA PHE A 229 -1.39 23.17 -6.41
C PHE A 229 0.05 23.66 -6.40
N ALA A 230 0.34 24.82 -5.82
CA ALA A 230 1.72 25.29 -5.63
C ALA A 230 2.52 24.35 -4.72
N PHE A 231 1.90 23.86 -3.63
CA PHE A 231 2.49 22.85 -2.76
C PHE A 231 2.77 21.55 -3.51
N TRP A 232 1.80 21.01 -4.26
CA TRP A 232 2.00 19.77 -5.00
C TRP A 232 3.01 19.93 -6.13
N ARG A 233 3.05 21.10 -6.80
CA ARG A 233 4.08 21.40 -7.80
C ARG A 233 5.47 21.35 -7.18
N PHE A 234 5.69 22.04 -6.06
CA PHE A 234 6.95 21.97 -5.32
C PHE A 234 7.29 20.54 -4.91
N ALA A 235 6.32 19.79 -4.36
CA ALA A 235 6.55 18.41 -3.94
C ALA A 235 6.94 17.49 -5.10
N LEU A 236 6.37 17.68 -6.29
CA LEU A 236 6.67 16.88 -7.47
C LEU A 236 7.94 17.31 -8.21
N ASP A 237 8.30 18.60 -8.16
CA ASP A 237 9.46 19.13 -8.87
C ASP A 237 10.75 19.08 -8.04
N ASP A 238 10.66 19.44 -6.76
CA ASP A 238 11.81 19.61 -5.87
C ASP A 238 11.79 18.62 -4.70
N GLY A 239 10.69 17.88 -4.51
CA GLY A 239 10.47 17.04 -3.34
C GLY A 239 11.06 15.63 -3.40
N GLU A 240 11.69 15.25 -4.52
CA GLU A 240 12.22 13.90 -4.77
C GLU A 240 13.10 13.38 -3.62
N LYS A 241 14.01 14.26 -3.16
CA LYS A 241 14.95 13.94 -2.08
C LYS A 241 14.22 13.65 -0.76
N PHE A 242 13.23 14.46 -0.39
CA PHE A 242 12.48 14.28 0.85
C PHE A 242 11.68 12.96 0.84
N ALA A 243 11.05 12.63 -0.29
CA ALA A 243 10.35 11.36 -0.44
C ALA A 243 11.31 10.17 -0.32
N SER A 244 12.45 10.23 -1.00
CA SER A 244 13.45 9.16 -1.01
C SER A 244 14.09 8.95 0.37
N GLU A 245 14.38 10.02 1.12
CA GLU A 245 14.93 9.93 2.48
C GLU A 245 13.98 9.23 3.46
N LEU A 246 12.67 9.31 3.22
CA LEU A 246 11.66 8.60 4.01
C LEU A 246 11.45 7.15 3.54
N GLY A 247 11.95 6.77 2.37
CA GLY A 247 11.80 5.44 1.77
C GLY A 247 10.65 5.32 0.77
N TYR A 248 10.02 6.42 0.38
CA TYR A 248 9.08 6.45 -0.75
C TYR A 248 9.80 6.46 -2.09
N VAL A 249 9.07 6.09 -3.15
CA VAL A 249 9.52 6.24 -4.53
C VAL A 249 8.87 7.47 -5.14
N PRO A 250 9.66 8.48 -5.52
CA PRO A 250 9.18 9.63 -6.27
C PRO A 250 8.62 9.22 -7.63
N LEU A 251 7.69 10.02 -8.16
CA LEU A 251 7.20 9.79 -9.52
C LEU A 251 8.33 10.04 -10.53
N PRO A 252 8.47 9.22 -11.57
CA PRO A 252 9.43 9.51 -12.63
C PRO A 252 9.06 10.81 -13.36
N PRO A 253 10.03 11.56 -13.94
CA PRO A 253 9.77 12.84 -14.59
C PRO A 253 8.68 12.81 -15.65
N VAL A 254 8.57 11.71 -16.41
CA VAL A 254 7.52 11.51 -17.42
C VAL A 254 6.13 11.51 -16.79
N LEU A 255 5.96 10.86 -15.62
CA LEU A 255 4.66 10.83 -14.92
C LEU A 255 4.37 12.17 -14.25
N VAL A 256 5.38 12.87 -13.73
CA VAL A 256 5.21 14.25 -13.23
C VAL A 256 4.67 15.16 -14.34
N GLN A 257 5.22 15.06 -15.56
CA GLN A 257 4.73 15.83 -16.69
C GLN A 257 3.29 15.46 -17.05
N GLN A 258 2.94 14.17 -17.07
CA GLN A 258 1.56 13.72 -17.30
C GLN A 258 0.59 14.27 -16.26
N VAL A 259 1.00 14.35 -14.99
CA VAL A 259 0.22 14.96 -13.91
C VAL A 259 -0.02 16.44 -14.17
N LYS A 260 1.02 17.20 -14.56
CA LYS A 260 0.90 18.63 -14.91
C LYS A 260 -0.01 18.86 -16.12
N ASP A 261 0.11 18.02 -17.15
CA ASP A 261 -0.75 18.08 -18.34
C ASP A 261 -2.22 17.77 -17.99
N TYR A 262 -2.44 16.79 -17.11
CA TYR A 262 -3.77 16.48 -16.58
C TYR A 262 -4.31 17.67 -15.77
N TRP A 263 -3.48 18.33 -14.96
CA TRP A 263 -3.92 19.48 -14.20
C TRP A 263 -4.45 20.61 -15.09
N ALA A 264 -3.70 20.97 -16.12
CA ALA A 264 -4.06 22.02 -17.08
C ALA A 264 -5.37 21.74 -17.83
N LYS A 265 -5.68 20.46 -18.06
CA LYS A 265 -6.92 20.03 -18.75
C LYS A 265 -8.12 19.96 -17.81
N THR A 266 -7.90 19.54 -16.57
CA THR A 266 -8.98 19.08 -15.68
C THR A 266 -9.43 20.15 -14.69
N PHE A 267 -8.53 20.99 -14.17
CA PHE A 267 -8.85 21.93 -13.10
C PHE A 267 -8.94 23.35 -13.65
N LYS A 268 -10.15 23.91 -13.67
CA LYS A 268 -10.41 25.28 -14.15
C LYS A 268 -10.21 26.25 -12.98
N GLY A 269 -9.28 27.20 -13.09
CA GLY A 269 -9.13 28.30 -12.11
C GLY A 269 -7.91 28.24 -11.18
N GLY A 270 -6.87 27.47 -11.54
CA GLY A 270 -5.54 27.67 -10.96
C GLY A 270 -4.88 26.39 -10.48
N ALA A 271 -4.48 25.55 -11.44
CA ALA A 271 -3.34 24.66 -11.25
C ALA A 271 -2.07 25.39 -11.66
#